data_AF-A0A9D9KCF3-F1
#
_entry.id   AF-A0A9D9KCF3-F1
#
_cell.length_a   1.000
_cell.length_b   1.000
_cell.length_c   1.000
_cell.angle_alpha   90.00
_cell.angle_beta   90.00
_cell.angle_gamma   90.00
#
_symmetry.space_group_name_H-M   'P 1'
#
loop_
_entity.id
_entity.type
_entity.pdbx_description
1 polymer ?
#
loop_
_entity_poly.entity_id
_entity_poly.type
_entity_poly.pdbx_seq_one_letter_code
_entity_poly.pdbx_strand_id
1 'polypeptide(L)'
;MSYNPNSEQWVGIDVNKHHIDIYLRPAGKIFQFPNNSTGRVELLSKLKTYTIELILVGSTGGVERPVLESLTQAGLPTLKVKGSL
;
A
#
# COMPACT_ATOMS: atom_id res chain seq x y z
N MET A 1 15.54 -12.53 -13.34
CA MET A 1 14.18 -12.17 -13.81
C MET A 1 14.22 -10.78 -14.42
N SER A 2 13.85 -10.62 -15.69
CA SER A 2 13.64 -9.31 -16.32
C SER A 2 12.27 -8.75 -15.91
N TYR A 3 12.23 -7.57 -15.31
CA TYR A 3 10.99 -6.89 -14.90
C TYR A 3 10.19 -6.43 -16.13
N ASN A 4 8.94 -6.88 -16.24
CA ASN A 4 7.98 -6.34 -17.21
C ASN A 4 7.21 -5.18 -16.56
N PRO A 5 7.34 -3.93 -17.05
CA PRO A 5 6.63 -2.79 -16.47
C PRO A 5 5.10 -2.90 -16.56
N ASN A 6 4.58 -3.77 -17.44
CA ASN A 6 3.15 -4.03 -17.59
C ASN A 6 2.64 -5.21 -16.74
N SER A 7 3.49 -5.81 -15.89
CA SER A 7 3.05 -6.85 -14.96
C SER A 7 2.17 -6.25 -13.87
N GLU A 8 1.07 -6.93 -13.54
CA GLU A 8 0.24 -6.60 -12.39
C GLU A 8 1.06 -6.66 -11.09
N GLN A 9 0.80 -5.70 -10.20
CA GLN A 9 1.53 -5.56 -8.95
C GLN A 9 0.70 -6.01 -7.75
N TRP A 10 1.32 -6.77 -6.86
CA TRP A 10 0.88 -6.97 -5.48
C TRP A 10 1.59 -5.97 -4.58
N VAL A 11 0.83 -5.36 -3.68
CA VAL A 11 1.32 -4.33 -2.77
C VAL A 11 1.18 -4.82 -1.34
N GLY A 12 2.30 -4.90 -0.62
CA GLY A 12 2.29 -5.03 0.83
C GLY A 12 2.38 -3.66 1.48
N ILE A 13 1.52 -3.39 2.46
CA ILE A 13 1.53 -2.16 3.24
C ILE A 13 1.65 -2.50 4.72
N ASP A 14 2.66 -1.93 5.37
CA ASP A 14 2.77 -1.89 6.83
C ASP A 14 2.58 -0.45 7.31
N VAL A 15 1.84 -0.27 8.40
CA VAL A 15 1.47 1.05 8.92
C VAL A 15 1.89 1.15 10.36
N ASN A 16 2.71 2.16 10.66
CA ASN A 16 3.00 2.57 12.04
C ASN A 16 2.51 4.00 12.29
N LYS A 17 2.76 4.53 13.48
CA LYS A 17 2.26 5.87 13.87
C LYS A 17 2.83 7.02 13.03
N HIS A 18 3.99 6.83 12.41
CA HIS A 18 4.73 7.89 11.73
C HIS A 18 4.82 7.67 10.22
N HIS A 19 4.84 6.41 9.79
CA HIS A 19 5.12 6.04 8.40
C HIS A 19 4.16 4.95 7.89
N ILE A 20 4.04 4.93 6.56
CA ILE A 20 3.38 3.92 5.76
C ILE A 20 4.47 3.32 4.86
N ASP A 21 4.84 2.07 5.15
CA ASP A 21 5.86 1.33 4.41
C ASP A 21 5.21 0.47 3.34
N ILE A 22 5.75 0.53 2.13
CA ILE A 22 5.16 -0.08 0.94
C ILE A 22 6.18 -0.99 0.26
N TYR A 23 5.75 -2.19 -0.13
CA TYR A 23 6.52 -3.09 -0.98
C TYR A 23 5.72 -3.54 -2.20
N LEU A 24 6.27 -3.38 -3.40
CA LEU A 24 5.67 -3.81 -4.67
C LEU A 24 6.35 -5.07 -5.20
N ARG A 25 5.54 -6.07 -5.54
CA ARG A 25 5.96 -7.26 -6.29
C ARG A 25 5.20 -7.37 -7.61
N PRO A 26 5.83 -7.80 -8.71
CA PRO A 26 7.21 -8.26 -8.82
C PRO A 26 8.25 -7.12 -8.97
N ALA A 27 7.85 -5.84 -8.99
CA ALA A 27 8.78 -4.73 -9.24
C ALA A 27 9.97 -4.63 -8.26
N GLY A 28 9.85 -5.20 -7.06
CA GLY A 28 10.90 -5.15 -6.04
C GLY A 28 11.13 -3.74 -5.51
N LYS A 29 10.12 -2.86 -5.59
CA LYS A 29 10.23 -1.45 -5.20
C LYS A 29 9.72 -1.27 -3.77
N ILE A 30 10.43 -0.44 -3.01
CA ILE A 30 10.05 -0.03 -1.65
C ILE A 30 9.77 1.46 -1.67
N PHE A 31 8.71 1.89 -0.99
CA PHE A 31 8.41 3.29 -0.72
C PHE A 31 8.07 3.48 0.74
N GLN A 32 8.27 4.70 1.23
CA GLN A 32 7.83 5.11 2.54
C GLN A 32 7.15 6.47 2.42
N PHE A 33 5.98 6.61 3.02
CA PHE A 33 5.23 7.87 3.10
C PHE A 33 4.97 8.22 4.56
N PRO A 34 4.82 9.50 4.92
CA PRO A 34 4.40 9.87 6.27
C PRO A 34 2.94 9.40 6.51
N ASN A 35 2.63 8.93 7.72
CA ASN A 35 1.26 8.58 8.11
C ASN A 35 0.44 9.82 8.49
N ASN A 36 0.18 10.67 7.50
CA ASN A 36 -0.68 11.85 7.61
C ASN A 36 -1.50 12.02 6.32
N SER A 37 -2.35 13.05 6.25
CA SER A 37 -3.20 13.29 5.07
C SER A 37 -2.39 13.46 3.78
N THR A 38 -1.30 14.24 3.83
CA THR A 38 -0.42 14.47 2.68
C THR A 38 0.21 13.17 2.18
N GLY A 39 0.79 12.37 3.08
CA GLY A 39 1.40 11.10 2.72
C GLY A 39 0.42 10.08 2.15
N ARG A 40 -0.86 10.11 2.58
CA ARG A 40 -1.92 9.28 1.95
C ARG A 40 -2.26 9.74 0.53
N VAL A 41 -2.27 11.05 0.25
CA VAL A 41 -2.46 11.57 -1.12
C VAL A 41 -1.30 11.17 -2.03
N GLU A 42 -0.07 11.26 -1.52
CA GLU A 42 1.15 10.83 -2.25
C GLU A 42 1.15 9.33 -2.52
N LEU A 43 0.81 8.52 -1.51
CA LEU A 43 0.63 7.08 -1.65
C LEU A 43 -0.34 6.74 -2.79
N LEU A 44 -1.55 7.32 -2.76
CA LEU A 44 -2.55 7.06 -3.80
C LEU A 44 -2.08 7.47 -5.19
N SER A 45 -1.45 8.63 -5.29
CA SER A 45 -0.88 9.13 -6.55
C SER A 45 0.19 8.17 -7.07
N LYS A 46 1.03 7.63 -6.18
CA LYS A 46 2.05 6.66 -6.54
C LYS A 46 1.45 5.33 -7.00
N LEU A 47 0.49 4.80 -6.26
CA LEU A 47 -0.16 3.52 -6.56
C LEU A 47 -0.89 3.54 -7.91
N LYS A 48 -1.51 4.68 -8.28
CA LYS A 48 -2.16 4.86 -9.59
C LYS A 48 -1.21 4.77 -10.79
N THR A 49 0.11 4.86 -10.58
CA THR A 49 1.10 4.67 -11.65
C THR A 49 1.39 3.20 -11.96
N TYR A 50 0.76 2.27 -11.22
CA TYR A 50 0.90 0.83 -11.38
C TYR A 50 -0.45 0.19 -11.67
N THR A 51 -0.45 -0.86 -12.50
CA THR A 51 -1.57 -1.80 -12.54
C THR A 51 -1.49 -2.66 -11.28
N ILE A 52 -2.45 -2.51 -10.37
CA ILE A 52 -2.46 -3.20 -9.07
C ILE A 52 -3.52 -4.30 -9.08
N GLU A 53 -3.08 -5.51 -8.77
CA GLU A 53 -3.96 -6.67 -8.59
C GLU A 53 -4.58 -6.67 -7.19
N LEU A 54 -3.74 -6.49 -6.15
CA LEU A 54 -4.20 -6.52 -4.77
C LEU A 54 -3.25 -5.77 -3.84
N ILE A 55 -3.85 -5.05 -2.88
CA ILE A 55 -3.17 -4.39 -1.77
C ILE A 55 -3.46 -5.14 -0.48
N LEU A 56 -2.42 -5.62 0.19
CA LEU A 56 -2.47 -6.25 1.49
C LEU A 56 -2.04 -5.24 2.55
N VAL A 57 -2.94 -4.87 3.45
CA VAL A 57 -2.66 -3.92 4.53
C VAL A 57 -2.56 -4.64 5.87
N GLY A 58 -1.39 -4.58 6.50
CA GLY A 58 -1.15 -5.10 7.84
C GLY A 58 -2.00 -4.39 8.90
N SER A 59 -2.53 -5.17 9.84
CA SER A 59 -3.35 -4.65 10.95
C SER A 59 -2.49 -4.40 12.19
N THR A 60 -2.31 -3.14 12.58
CA THR A 60 -1.44 -2.73 13.69
C THR A 60 -2.20 -1.90 14.73
N GLY A 61 -3.26 -2.48 15.30
CA GLY A 61 -3.96 -1.86 16.43
C GLY A 61 -4.78 -0.60 16.07
N GLY A 62 -5.10 -0.39 14.79
CA GLY A 62 -6.05 0.61 14.32
C GLY A 62 -5.42 1.83 13.64
N VAL A 63 -4.09 1.98 13.66
CA VAL A 63 -3.38 3.07 12.96
C VAL A 63 -3.50 2.94 11.43
N GLU A 64 -3.82 1.75 10.93
CA GLU A 64 -4.03 1.46 9.52
C GLU A 64 -5.38 1.96 8.96
N ARG A 65 -6.34 2.31 9.83
CA ARG A 65 -7.72 2.65 9.40
C ARG A 65 -7.77 3.81 8.41
N PRO A 66 -7.09 4.95 8.60
CA PRO A 66 -7.13 6.05 7.63
C PRO A 66 -6.53 5.66 6.27
N VAL A 67 -5.56 4.74 6.26
CA VAL A 67 -4.97 4.21 5.03
C VAL A 67 -5.97 3.32 4.32
N LEU A 68 -6.60 2.36 5.03
CA LEU A 68 -7.65 1.50 4.49
C LEU A 68 -8.80 2.32 3.87
N GLU A 69 -9.32 3.31 4.61
CA GLU A 69 -10.38 4.19 4.13
C GLU A 69 -9.98 4.91 2.83
N SER A 70 -8.76 5.45 2.78
CA SER A 70 -8.27 6.16 1.58
C SER A 70 -8.15 5.23 0.37
N LEU A 71 -7.68 4.00 0.57
CA LEU A 71 -7.54 3.00 -0.50
C LEU A 71 -8.92 2.53 -1.01
N THR A 72 -9.85 2.24 -0.10
CA THR A 72 -11.22 1.82 -0.44
C THR A 72 -11.98 2.93 -1.15
N GLN A 73 -11.89 4.18 -0.68
CA GLN A 73 -12.51 5.33 -1.35
C GLN A 73 -11.92 5.60 -2.74
N ALA A 74 -10.64 5.28 -2.95
CA ALA A 74 -10.00 5.35 -4.25
C ALA A 74 -10.36 4.17 -5.18
N GLY A 75 -11.18 3.22 -4.73
CA GLY A 75 -11.59 2.05 -5.51
C GLY A 75 -10.47 1.02 -5.73
N LEU A 76 -9.41 1.05 -4.91
CA LEU A 76 -8.29 0.13 -5.06
C LEU A 76 -8.61 -1.24 -4.41
N PRO A 77 -8.28 -2.36 -5.08
CA PRO A 77 -8.51 -3.70 -4.55
C PRO A 77 -7.68 -3.90 -3.29
N THR A 78 -8.33 -3.93 -2.14
CA THR A 78 -7.67 -3.86 -0.83
C THR A 78 -8.19 -4.95 0.09
N LEU A 79 -7.28 -5.68 0.73
CA LEU A 79 -7.56 -6.67 1.75
C LEU A 79 -6.79 -6.32 3.03
N LYS A 80 -7.53 -6.19 4.13
CA LYS A 80 -6.94 -6.09 5.46
C LYS A 80 -6.47 -7.49 5.89
N VAL A 81 -5.21 -7.61 6.28
CA VAL A 81 -4.64 -8.86 6.79
C VAL A 81 -4.20 -8.70 8.24
N LYS A 82 -4.42 -9.73 9.05
CA LYS A 82 -3.92 -9.78 10.42
C LYS A 82 -2.56 -10.47 10.40
N GLY A 83 -1.50 -9.75 10.74
CA GLY A 83 -0.20 -10.35 11.01
C GLY A 83 -0.21 -10.93 12.41
N SER A 84 -0.24 -12.25 12.53
CA SER A 84 0.23 -12.94 13.74
C SER A 84 1.72 -13.23 13.52
N LEU A 85 2.58 -12.53 14.27
CA LEU A 85 3.90 -13.06 14.62
C LEU A 85 3.73 -13.96 15.83
#